data_AF-A0A2T1A5D5-F1
#
_entry.id   AF-A0A2T1A5D5-F1
#
_cell.length_a   1.000
_cell.length_b   1.000
_cell.length_c   1.000
_cell.angle_alpha   90.00
_cell.angle_beta   90.00
_cell.angle_gamma   90.00
#
_symmetry.space_group_name_H-M   'P 1'
#
loop_
_entity.id
_entity.type
_entity.pdbx_description
1 polymer ?
#
loop_
_entity_poly.entity_id
_entity_poly.type
_entity_poly.pdbx_seq_one_letter_code
_entity_poly.pdbx_strand_id
1 'polypeptide(L)'
;MTNIKNISLDEIRAMKDSGQLKDTPEDAPTKDMPDGFWDDAKVVKRAKKKSVHLRIDPDVLEFFQADGPGHLTRMNDVLRSYMIAKKEKSHHQHSGD
;
A
#
# COMPACT_ATOMS: atom_id res chain seq x y z
N MET A 1 7.24 8.28 -9.44
CA MET A 1 8.20 8.02 -8.35
C MET A 1 7.50 8.26 -7.02
N THR A 2 7.27 7.23 -6.21
CA THR A 2 6.59 7.39 -4.91
C THR A 2 7.66 7.61 -3.84
N ASN A 3 7.88 8.87 -3.45
CA ASN A 3 8.94 9.28 -2.52
C ASN A 3 8.48 9.13 -1.06
N ILE A 4 8.06 7.91 -0.67
CA ILE A 4 7.65 7.63 0.71
C ILE A 4 8.91 7.35 1.53
N LYS A 5 9.26 8.28 2.42
CA LYS A 5 10.39 8.14 3.35
C LYS A 5 9.88 7.57 4.68
N ASN A 6 10.56 6.54 5.18
CA ASN A 6 10.36 6.07 6.55
C ASN A 6 11.23 6.93 7.46
N ILE A 7 10.61 7.70 8.35
CA ILE A 7 11.27 8.58 9.31
C ILE A 7 10.68 8.32 10.70
N SER A 8 11.51 8.33 11.73
CA SER A 8 11.07 8.15 13.12
C SER A 8 10.38 9.40 13.66
N LEU A 9 9.61 9.23 14.75
CA LEU A 9 8.91 10.36 15.38
C LEU A 9 9.89 11.42 15.91
N ASP A 10 11.05 10.99 16.42
CA ASP A 10 12.06 11.89 16.97
C ASP A 10 12.76 12.69 15.87
N GLU A 11 13.03 12.06 14.71
CA GLU A 11 13.55 12.77 13.54
C GLU A 11 12.55 13.79 12.99
N ILE A 12 11.25 13.47 12.94
CA ILE A 12 10.22 14.44 12.53
C ILE A 12 10.21 15.65 13.46
N ARG A 13 10.33 15.44 14.79
CA ARG A 13 10.37 16.53 15.76
C ARG A 13 11.61 17.40 15.57
N ALA A 14 12.79 16.80 15.40
CA ALA A 14 14.02 17.53 15.13
C ALA A 14 13.96 18.34 13.81
N MET A 15 13.29 17.82 12.78
CA MET A 15 13.03 18.57 11.54
C MET A 15 12.11 19.76 11.77
N LYS A 16 11.11 19.63 12.67
CA LYS A 16 10.27 20.76 13.08
C LYS A 16 11.10 21.82 13.81
N ASP A 17 11.87 21.40 14.80
CA ASP A 17 12.66 22.30 15.66
C ASP A 17 13.75 23.03 14.87
N SER A 18 14.27 22.40 13.81
CA SER A 18 15.25 23.01 12.88
C SER A 18 14.62 23.84 11.76
N GLY A 19 13.29 24.05 11.77
CA GLY A 19 12.58 24.88 10.78
C GLY A 19 12.49 24.27 9.37
N GLN A 20 12.75 22.96 9.23
CA GLN A 20 12.67 22.25 7.95
C GLN A 20 11.25 21.83 7.57
N LEU A 21 10.33 21.82 8.54
CA LEU A 21 8.91 21.60 8.30
C LEU A 21 8.19 22.94 8.14
N LYS A 22 7.25 23.00 7.18
CA LYS A 22 6.36 24.14 7.03
C LYS A 22 5.25 24.04 8.08
N ASP A 23 5.12 25.06 8.91
CA ASP A 23 3.97 25.19 9.80
C ASP A 23 2.71 25.47 9.00
N THR A 24 1.56 25.14 9.61
CA THR A 24 0.25 25.52 9.08
C THR A 24 0.17 27.06 9.05
N PRO A 25 -0.18 27.67 7.90
CA PRO A 25 -0.40 29.12 7.82
C PRO A 25 -1.46 29.60 8.83
N GLU A 26 -1.29 30.81 9.36
CA GLU A 26 -2.24 31.38 10.32
C GLU A 26 -3.64 31.62 9.73
N ASP A 27 -3.71 31.82 8.41
CA ASP A 27 -4.94 32.01 7.65
C ASP A 27 -5.56 30.69 7.14
N ALA A 28 -4.99 29.54 7.53
CA ALA A 28 -5.51 28.25 7.10
C ALA A 28 -6.95 28.06 7.62
N PRO A 29 -7.93 27.77 6.74
CA PRO A 29 -9.30 27.55 7.16
C PRO A 29 -9.38 26.32 8.06
N THR A 30 -10.00 26.48 9.23
CA THR A 30 -10.33 25.33 10.07
C THR A 30 -11.42 24.52 9.37
N LYS A 31 -11.18 23.22 9.20
CA LYS A 31 -12.15 22.29 8.62
C LYS A 31 -12.67 21.38 9.72
N ASP A 32 -13.93 21.54 10.08
CA ASP A 32 -14.58 20.64 11.02
C ASP A 32 -14.74 19.27 10.38
N MET A 33 -14.37 18.24 11.13
CA MET A 33 -14.59 16.86 10.73
C MET A 33 -16.00 16.47 11.15
N PRO A 34 -16.86 15.97 10.24
CA PRO A 34 -18.21 15.58 10.61
C PRO A 34 -18.19 14.41 11.60
N ASP A 35 -19.21 14.37 12.46
CA ASP A 35 -19.47 13.23 13.34
C ASP A 35 -19.59 11.94 12.50
N GLY A 36 -18.96 10.87 12.96
CA GLY A 36 -18.98 9.57 12.28
C GLY A 36 -18.03 9.43 11.08
N PHE A 37 -17.17 10.41 10.80
CA PHE A 37 -16.19 10.33 9.70
C PHE A 37 -15.35 9.03 9.68
N TRP A 38 -15.09 8.45 10.86
CA TRP A 38 -14.29 7.23 11.00
C TRP A 38 -15.12 5.95 11.21
N ASP A 39 -16.45 6.00 11.19
CA ASP A 39 -17.31 4.86 11.55
C ASP A 39 -17.09 3.65 10.64
N ASP A 40 -16.89 3.89 9.34
CA ASP A 40 -16.61 2.85 8.35
C ASP A 40 -15.12 2.62 8.07
N ALA A 41 -14.24 3.24 8.86
CA ALA A 41 -12.81 3.19 8.61
C ALA A 41 -12.24 1.80 8.88
N LYS A 42 -11.86 1.10 7.80
CA LYS A 42 -11.21 -0.20 7.89
C LYS A 42 -9.72 -0.02 8.14
N VAL A 43 -9.25 -0.45 9.32
CA VAL A 43 -7.82 -0.52 9.62
C VAL A 43 -7.18 -1.59 8.73
N VAL A 44 -6.50 -1.16 7.66
CA VAL A 44 -5.78 -2.08 6.77
C VAL A 44 -4.35 -2.23 7.25
N LYS A 45 -4.06 -3.32 7.97
CA LYS A 45 -2.67 -3.69 8.25
C LYS A 45 -2.02 -4.15 6.95
N ARG A 46 -1.17 -3.32 6.36
CA ARG A 46 -0.30 -3.74 5.25
C ARG A 46 0.67 -4.79 5.77
N ALA A 47 0.37 -6.07 5.54
CA ALA A 47 1.29 -7.14 5.85
C ALA A 47 2.62 -6.88 5.13
N LYS A 48 3.74 -6.98 5.85
CA LYS A 48 5.07 -6.91 5.24
C LYS A 48 5.18 -8.03 4.21
N LYS A 49 5.60 -7.70 2.99
CA LYS A 49 5.89 -8.69 1.95
C LYS A 49 6.98 -9.63 2.49
N LYS A 50 6.83 -10.93 2.28
CA LYS A 50 7.88 -11.90 2.59
C LYS A 50 8.84 -11.96 1.39
N SER A 51 10.14 -11.88 1.65
CA SER A 51 11.15 -12.17 0.63
C SER A 51 11.27 -13.68 0.48
N VAL A 52 11.07 -14.18 -0.74
CA VAL A 52 11.14 -15.60 -1.07
C VAL A 52 11.97 -15.78 -2.33
N HIS A 53 12.64 -16.91 -2.47
CA HIS A 53 13.29 -17.29 -3.71
C HIS A 53 12.28 -18.03 -4.59
N LEU A 54 11.95 -17.46 -5.76
CA LEU A 54 10.97 -18.00 -6.71
C LEU A 54 11.59 -17.99 -8.10
N ARG A 55 11.44 -19.10 -8.83
CA ARG A 55 11.81 -19.18 -10.25
C ARG A 55 10.64 -18.70 -11.09
N ILE A 56 10.93 -17.84 -12.06
CA ILE A 56 9.97 -17.25 -13.00
C ILE A 56 10.52 -17.47 -14.39
N ASP A 57 9.65 -17.75 -15.35
CA ASP A 57 10.05 -17.88 -16.75
C ASP A 57 10.58 -16.53 -17.29
N PRO A 58 11.61 -16.53 -18.15
CA PRO A 58 12.26 -15.30 -18.60
C PRO A 58 11.32 -14.30 -19.28
N ASP A 59 10.42 -14.80 -20.13
CA ASP A 59 9.44 -14.01 -20.88
C ASP A 59 8.44 -13.29 -19.97
N VAL A 60 7.99 -13.97 -18.91
CA VAL A 60 7.13 -13.39 -17.88
C VAL A 60 7.86 -12.27 -17.14
N LEU A 61 9.13 -12.49 -16.79
CA LEU A 61 9.93 -11.46 -16.12
C LEU A 61 10.13 -10.23 -17.03
N GLU A 62 10.48 -10.45 -18.29
CA GLU A 62 10.65 -9.40 -19.30
C GLU A 62 9.37 -8.58 -19.48
N PHE A 63 8.21 -9.24 -19.58
CA PHE A 63 6.91 -8.57 -19.70
C PHE A 63 6.68 -7.56 -18.56
N PHE A 64 6.92 -7.96 -17.30
CA PHE A 64 6.70 -7.04 -16.18
C PHE A 64 7.77 -5.95 -16.08
N GLN A 65 9.00 -6.24 -16.52
CA GLN A 65 10.12 -5.28 -16.53
C GLN A 65 9.96 -4.21 -17.60
N ALA A 66 9.27 -4.48 -18.72
CA ALA A 66 9.06 -3.53 -19.81
C ALA A 66 8.45 -2.19 -19.33
N ASP A 67 7.55 -2.24 -18.35
CA ASP A 67 6.88 -1.07 -17.76
C ASP A 67 7.75 -0.34 -16.69
N GLY A 68 9.02 -0.69 -16.56
CA GLY A 68 9.99 0.00 -15.70
C GLY A 68 9.82 -0.28 -14.20
N PRO A 69 10.27 0.65 -13.33
CA PRO A 69 10.28 0.46 -11.87
C PRO A 69 8.92 0.03 -11.31
N GLY A 70 8.94 -0.81 -10.28
CA GLY A 70 7.73 -1.35 -9.65
C GLY A 70 7.20 -2.64 -10.28
N HIS A 71 7.91 -3.25 -11.23
CA HIS A 71 7.55 -4.52 -11.86
C HIS A 71 7.23 -5.63 -10.84
N LEU A 72 8.01 -5.77 -9.76
CA LEU A 72 7.73 -6.74 -8.69
C LEU A 72 6.41 -6.46 -7.95
N THR A 73 5.99 -5.19 -7.84
CA THR A 73 4.70 -4.86 -7.22
C THR A 73 3.56 -5.23 -8.15
N ARG A 74 3.65 -4.88 -9.45
CA ARG A 74 2.66 -5.29 -10.45
C ARG A 74 2.51 -6.81 -10.53
N MET A 75 3.63 -7.53 -10.59
CA MET A 75 3.65 -8.99 -10.58
C MET A 75 2.96 -9.56 -9.34
N ASN A 76 3.27 -9.01 -8.15
CA ASN A 76 2.62 -9.43 -6.91
C ASN A 76 1.10 -9.14 -6.88
N ASP A 77 0.66 -8.04 -7.47
CA ASP A 77 -0.77 -7.70 -7.53
C ASP A 77 -1.53 -8.67 -8.46
N VAL A 78 -0.93 -9.08 -9.58
CA VAL A 78 -1.47 -10.15 -10.44
C VAL A 78 -1.62 -11.47 -9.68
N LEU A 79 -0.57 -11.88 -8.96
CA LEU A 79 -0.60 -13.10 -8.14
C LEU A 79 -1.71 -13.03 -7.06
N ARG A 80 -1.89 -11.85 -6.45
CA ARG A 80 -2.96 -11.64 -5.46
C ARG A 80 -4.34 -11.75 -6.09
N SER A 81 -4.57 -11.12 -7.24
CA SER A 81 -5.86 -11.18 -7.94
C SER A 81 -6.22 -12.62 -8.30
N TYR A 82 -5.26 -13.40 -8.80
CA TYR A 82 -5.46 -14.83 -9.06
C TYR A 82 -5.81 -15.62 -7.78
N MET A 83 -5.09 -15.39 -6.68
CA MET A 83 -5.38 -16.03 -5.39
C MET A 83 -6.80 -15.74 -4.91
N ILE A 84 -7.25 -14.47 -4.97
CA ILE A 84 -8.61 -14.07 -4.56
C ILE A 84 -9.64 -14.77 -5.44
N ALA A 85 -9.50 -14.67 -6.76
CA ALA A 85 -10.44 -15.29 -7.70
C ALA A 85 -10.55 -16.81 -7.50
N LYS A 86 -9.44 -17.50 -7.18
CA LYS A 86 -9.45 -18.92 -6.88
C LYS A 86 -10.16 -19.24 -5.57
N LYS A 87 -9.96 -18.44 -4.51
CA LYS A 87 -10.64 -18.62 -3.23
C LYS A 87 -12.16 -18.44 -3.35
N GLU A 88 -12.61 -17.41 -4.05
CA GLU A 88 -14.05 -17.17 -4.25
C GLU A 88 -14.74 -18.34 -4.95
N LYS A 89 -14.11 -18.92 -5.98
CA LYS A 89 -14.64 -20.11 -6.67
C LYS A 89 -14.77 -21.32 -5.74
N SER A 90 -13.76 -21.55 -4.89
CA SER A 90 -13.79 -22.65 -3.91
C SER A 90 -14.86 -22.44 -2.83
N HIS A 91 -15.13 -21.19 -2.42
CA HIS A 91 -16.20 -20.88 -1.47
C HIS A 91 -17.59 -21.10 -2.06
N HIS A 92 -17.81 -20.78 -3.34
CA HIS A 92 -19.10 -21.03 -4.01
C HIS A 92 -19.38 -22.52 -4.27
N GLN A 93 -18.37 -23.38 -4.28
CA GLN A 93 -18.52 -24.83 -4.48
C GLN A 93 -18.86 -25.60 -3.20
N HIS A 94 -18.78 -24.98 -2.01
CA HIS A 94 -19.03 -25.64 -0.72
C HIS A 94 -20.34 -25.22 -0.04
N SER A 95 -21.14 -24.36 -0.67
CA SER A 95 -22.45 -23.89 -0.16
C SER A 95 -23.63 -24.42 -0.98
N GLY A 96 -23.40 -25.47 -1.78
CA GLY A 96 -24.39 -26.08 -2.67
C GLY A 96 -24.63 -27.58 -2.42
N ASP A 97 -24.20 -28.12 -1.27
CA ASP A 97 -24.54 -29.45 -0.76
C ASP A 97 -25.38 -29.31 0.53
#